data_AF-A0A7C4YTW1-F1
#
_entry.id   AF-A0A7C4YTW1-F1
#
_cell.length_a   1.000
_cell.length_b   1.000
_cell.length_c   1.000
_cell.angle_alpha   90.00
_cell.angle_beta   90.00
_cell.angle_gamma   90.00
#
_symmetry.space_group_name_H-M   'P 1'
#
loop_
_entity.id
_entity.type
_entity.pdbx_description
1 polymer ?
#
loop_
_entity_poly.entity_id
_entity_poly.type
_entity_poly.pdbx_seq_one_letter_code
_entity_poly.pdbx_strand_id
1 'polypeptide(L)'
;MPLELLSGLVGLFLTLLVFSYLINDNPLFRMAIYLFIGVASGYAAAVVWQYVLAPRVVILLQTGDANIFLLTAIPLLLGFSLLAKLFPKLSWLGNFAMAILVGVGATTALGGAVLGTLIPQVGAAIDAVDFRTATEGGFVKLVEGTIMLTGTVLTLGYFQFTAGRAPDGTPKRNIVFEGIAWLGQLFIAVTLGVLFAGVYMAALTAMIERLTSMINFIRQMIGF
;
A
#
# COMPACT_ATOMS: atom_id res chain seq x y z
N MET A 1 -5.24 -19.27 29.00
CA MET A 1 -6.43 -20.14 29.12
C MET A 1 -7.74 -19.43 28.76
N PRO A 2 -8.42 -18.59 29.58
CA PRO A 2 -9.75 -18.06 29.20
C PRO A 2 -9.71 -17.01 28.08
N LEU A 3 -8.70 -16.14 28.06
CA LEU A 3 -8.58 -15.09 27.03
C LEU A 3 -8.21 -15.66 25.64
N GLU A 4 -7.37 -16.68 25.60
CA GLU A 4 -7.00 -17.39 24.36
C GLU A 4 -8.20 -18.13 23.78
N LEU A 5 -9.02 -18.74 24.63
CA LEU A 5 -10.25 -19.43 24.21
C LEU A 5 -11.29 -18.42 23.70
N LEU A 6 -11.48 -17.29 24.40
CA LEU A 6 -12.37 -16.22 23.97
C LEU A 6 -11.93 -15.61 22.64
N SER A 7 -10.65 -15.24 22.51
CA SER A 7 -10.10 -14.65 21.28
C SER A 7 -10.11 -15.65 20.12
N GLY A 8 -9.86 -16.94 20.38
CA GLY A 8 -9.99 -18.00 19.40
C GLY A 8 -11.43 -18.21 18.93
N LEU A 9 -12.41 -18.20 19.83
CA LEU A 9 -13.84 -18.27 19.47
C LEU A 9 -14.29 -17.08 18.63
N VAL A 10 -13.91 -15.86 19.05
CA VAL A 10 -14.21 -14.64 18.29
C VAL A 10 -13.54 -14.69 16.92
N GLY A 11 -12.28 -15.09 16.85
CA GLY A 11 -11.54 -15.25 15.60
C GLY A 11 -12.17 -16.28 14.66
N LEU A 12 -12.58 -17.43 15.19
CA LEU A 12 -13.27 -18.48 14.43
C LEU A 12 -14.60 -17.96 13.87
N PHE A 13 -15.41 -17.32 14.72
CA PHE A 13 -16.71 -16.78 14.32
C PHE A 13 -16.57 -15.72 13.24
N LEU A 14 -15.69 -14.73 13.43
CA LEU A 14 -15.44 -13.69 12.43
C LEU A 14 -14.88 -14.26 11.12
N THR A 15 -14.00 -15.26 11.18
CA THR A 15 -13.47 -15.91 9.97
C THR A 15 -14.57 -16.62 9.20
N LEU A 16 -15.48 -17.32 9.88
CA LEU A 16 -16.65 -17.93 9.24
C LEU A 16 -17.57 -16.90 8.57
N LEU A 17 -17.83 -15.77 9.25
CA LEU A 17 -18.63 -14.69 8.66
C LEU A 17 -17.98 -14.14 7.38
N VAL A 18 -16.66 -13.99 7.37
CA VAL A 18 -15.91 -13.55 6.18
C VAL A 18 -15.98 -14.59 5.06
N PHE A 19 -15.76 -15.87 5.38
CA PHE A 19 -15.84 -16.97 4.40
C PHE A 19 -17.24 -17.20 3.84
N SER A 20 -18.29 -16.75 4.54
CA SER A 20 -19.66 -16.76 4.03
C SER A 20 -19.78 -16.07 2.68
N TYR A 21 -18.89 -15.12 2.35
CA TYR A 21 -18.82 -14.49 1.03
C TYR A 21 -18.68 -15.48 -0.14
N LEU A 22 -18.05 -16.65 0.06
CA LEU A 22 -17.92 -17.69 -0.96
C LEU A 22 -19.28 -18.20 -1.46
N ILE A 23 -20.33 -18.11 -0.63
CA ILE A 23 -21.66 -18.60 -0.93
C ILE A 23 -22.52 -17.52 -1.62
N ASN A 24 -22.20 -16.23 -1.41
CA ASN A 24 -22.69 -15.00 -2.06
C ASN A 24 -22.53 -13.81 -1.09
N ASP A 25 -22.83 -12.58 -1.54
CA ASP A 25 -22.95 -11.39 -0.68
C ASP A 25 -24.17 -11.49 0.26
N ASN A 26 -23.95 -12.04 1.46
CA ASN A 26 -24.98 -12.26 2.48
C ASN A 26 -24.87 -11.25 3.64
N PRO A 27 -25.94 -11.10 4.45
CA PRO A 27 -25.94 -10.19 5.59
C PRO A 27 -24.84 -10.47 6.63
N LEU A 28 -24.43 -11.74 6.78
CA LEU A 28 -23.41 -12.18 7.73
C LEU A 28 -22.02 -11.62 7.37
N PHE A 29 -21.65 -11.71 6.09
CA PHE A 29 -20.42 -11.12 5.56
C PHE A 29 -20.41 -9.59 5.71
N ARG A 30 -21.52 -8.93 5.36
CA ARG A 30 -21.65 -7.47 5.52
C ARG A 30 -21.50 -7.03 6.97
N MET A 31 -22.08 -7.78 7.92
CA MET A 31 -21.91 -7.52 9.35
C MET A 31 -20.44 -7.58 9.76
N ALA A 32 -19.69 -8.59 9.30
CA ALA A 32 -18.26 -8.70 9.60
C ALA A 32 -17.48 -7.51 9.02
N ILE A 33 -17.78 -7.06 7.80
CA ILE A 33 -17.13 -5.89 7.21
C ILE A 33 -17.46 -4.62 7.99
N TYR A 34 -18.73 -4.36 8.31
CA TYR A 34 -19.12 -3.16 9.06
C TYR A 34 -18.50 -3.14 10.45
N LEU A 35 -18.45 -4.29 11.13
CA LEU A 35 -17.75 -4.43 12.40
C LEU A 35 -16.25 -4.14 12.24
N PHE A 36 -15.60 -4.72 11.22
CA PHE A 36 -14.18 -4.48 10.95
C PHE A 36 -13.88 -3.00 10.68
N ILE A 37 -14.67 -2.35 9.82
CA ILE A 37 -14.53 -0.92 9.51
C ILE A 37 -14.76 -0.07 10.77
N GLY A 38 -15.77 -0.42 11.57
CA GLY A 38 -16.07 0.25 12.83
C GLY A 38 -14.93 0.15 13.85
N VAL A 39 -14.40 -1.05 14.06
CA VAL A 39 -13.25 -1.28 14.97
C VAL A 39 -12.00 -0.57 14.44
N ALA A 40 -11.70 -0.67 13.15
CA ALA A 40 -10.53 -0.01 12.56
C ALA A 40 -10.61 1.52 12.71
N SER A 41 -11.77 2.11 12.41
CA SER A 41 -11.99 3.56 12.54
C SER A 41 -11.98 4.00 13.99
N GLY A 42 -12.58 3.22 14.90
CA GLY A 42 -12.58 3.49 16.33
C GLY A 42 -11.19 3.40 16.95
N TYR A 43 -10.41 2.39 16.58
CA TYR A 43 -9.01 2.28 16.99
C TYR A 43 -8.18 3.45 16.48
N ALA A 44 -8.31 3.81 15.20
CA ALA A 44 -7.64 4.98 14.64
C ALA A 44 -8.00 6.27 15.39
N ALA A 45 -9.29 6.48 15.71
CA ALA A 45 -9.74 7.62 16.49
C ALA A 45 -9.14 7.63 17.91
N ALA A 46 -9.09 6.48 18.59
CA ALA A 46 -8.49 6.34 19.91
C ALA A 46 -6.98 6.64 19.88
N VAL A 47 -6.26 6.15 18.88
CA VAL A 47 -4.83 6.42 18.68
C VAL A 47 -4.60 7.91 18.44
N VAL A 48 -5.37 8.53 17.54
CA VAL A 48 -5.27 9.97 17.29
C VAL A 48 -5.58 10.79 18.54
N TRP A 49 -6.59 10.39 19.32
CA TRP A 49 -6.90 11.06 20.58
C TRP A 49 -5.74 10.95 21.58
N GLN A 50 -5.28 9.73 21.84
CA GLN A 50 -4.28 9.44 22.87
C GLN A 50 -2.90 10.01 22.53
N TYR A 51 -2.46 9.88 21.28
CA TYR A 51 -1.08 10.19 20.87
C TYR A 51 -0.93 11.53 20.17
N VAL A 52 -2.03 12.12 19.67
CA VAL A 52 -1.97 13.38 18.93
C VAL A 52 -2.77 14.47 19.64
N LEU A 53 -4.09 14.32 19.78
CA LEU A 53 -4.93 15.43 20.24
C LEU A 53 -4.73 15.77 21.72
N ALA A 54 -4.84 14.77 22.62
CA ALA A 54 -4.75 15.03 24.05
C ALA A 54 -3.39 15.64 24.46
N PRO A 55 -2.22 15.12 24.00
CA PRO A 55 -0.93 15.74 24.31
C PRO A 55 -0.81 17.17 23.76
N ARG A 56 -1.32 17.44 22.54
CA ARG A 56 -1.23 18.76 21.91
C ARG A 56 -2.11 19.79 22.61
N VAL A 57 -3.28 19.40 23.10
CA VAL A 57 -4.15 20.29 23.91
C VAL A 57 -3.48 20.61 25.25
N VAL A 58 -2.87 19.63 25.92
CA VAL A 58 -2.15 19.85 27.17
C VAL A 58 -0.99 20.83 26.96
N ILE A 59 -0.18 20.62 25.91
CA ILE A 59 0.91 21.54 25.54
C ILE A 59 0.37 22.94 25.30
N LEU A 60 -0.72 23.09 24.55
CA LEU A 60 -1.31 24.40 24.24
C LEU A 60 -1.71 25.17 25.51
N LEU A 61 -2.26 24.48 26.51
CA LEU A 61 -2.71 25.09 27.77
C LEU A 61 -1.56 25.42 28.74
N GLN A 62 -0.44 24.69 28.66
CA GLN A 62 0.68 24.84 29.57
C GLN A 62 1.81 25.72 29.01
N THR A 63 1.77 26.07 27.73
CA THR A 63 2.87 26.80 27.11
C THR A 63 2.77 28.30 27.36
N GLY A 64 3.84 28.91 27.88
CA GLY A 64 4.01 30.37 28.00
C GLY A 64 4.70 31.03 26.80
N ASP A 65 5.13 30.25 25.81
CA ASP A 65 5.80 30.73 24.60
C ASP A 65 4.81 30.94 23.43
N ALA A 66 4.78 32.15 22.89
CA ALA A 66 3.91 32.51 21.77
C ALA A 66 4.18 31.68 20.50
N ASN A 67 5.42 31.27 20.25
CA ASN A 67 5.76 30.48 19.06
C ASN A 67 5.19 29.07 19.14
N ILE A 68 5.37 28.40 20.27
CA ILE A 68 4.85 27.04 20.49
C ILE A 68 3.32 27.06 20.52
N PHE A 69 2.73 28.12 21.08
CA PHE A 69 1.28 28.34 21.05
C PHE A 69 0.77 28.39 19.61
N LEU A 70 1.33 29.24 18.75
CA LEU A 70 0.89 29.37 17.36
C LEU A 70 1.08 28.07 16.56
N LEU A 71 2.24 27.42 16.68
CA LEU A 71 2.56 26.16 15.99
C LEU A 71 1.64 24.99 16.41
N THR A 72 1.07 25.04 17.62
CA THR A 72 0.18 23.99 18.12
C THR A 72 -1.30 24.34 17.92
N ALA A 73 -1.66 25.61 18.07
CA ALA A 73 -3.03 26.10 17.91
C ALA A 73 -3.54 25.94 16.47
N ILE A 74 -2.72 26.29 15.48
CA ILE A 74 -3.15 26.28 14.08
C ILE A 74 -3.54 24.87 13.62
N PRO A 75 -2.72 23.81 13.80
CA PRO A 75 -3.12 22.45 13.44
C PRO A 75 -4.32 21.94 14.23
N LEU A 76 -4.45 22.30 15.52
CA LEU A 76 -5.61 21.92 16.33
C LEU A 76 -6.90 22.58 15.82
N LEU A 77 -6.86 23.88 15.53
CA LEU A 77 -8.01 24.60 14.97
C LEU A 77 -8.44 24.01 13.62
N LEU A 78 -7.46 23.70 12.75
CA LEU A 78 -7.73 23.01 11.49
C LEU A 78 -8.28 21.60 11.74
N GLY A 79 -7.75 20.85 12.69
CA GLY A 79 -8.27 19.54 13.09
C GLY A 79 -9.72 19.60 13.57
N PHE A 80 -10.05 20.54 14.46
CA PHE A 80 -11.42 20.76 14.93
C PHE A 80 -12.35 21.24 13.82
N SER A 81 -11.86 22.02 12.85
CA SER A 81 -12.66 22.44 11.69
C SER A 81 -13.20 21.25 10.88
N LEU A 82 -12.56 20.08 10.96
CA LEU A 82 -13.06 18.86 10.30
C LEU A 82 -14.38 18.38 10.91
N LEU A 83 -14.65 18.65 12.20
CA LEU A 83 -15.94 18.33 12.81
C LEU A 83 -17.09 19.11 12.15
N ALA A 84 -16.81 20.27 11.54
CA ALA A 84 -17.81 21.02 10.80
C ALA A 84 -18.36 20.24 9.59
N LYS A 85 -17.64 19.21 9.09
CA LYS A 85 -18.14 18.34 8.03
C LYS A 85 -19.32 17.45 8.45
N LEU A 86 -19.54 17.24 9.74
CA LEU A 86 -20.74 16.54 10.23
C LEU A 86 -22.02 17.33 9.94
N PHE A 87 -21.91 18.64 9.77
CA PHE A 87 -23.04 19.53 9.54
C PHE A 87 -22.98 20.12 8.12
N PRO A 88 -23.95 19.84 7.24
CA PRO A 88 -23.91 20.29 5.84
C PRO A 88 -23.68 21.81 5.68
N LYS A 89 -24.27 22.61 6.58
CA LYS A 89 -24.21 24.09 6.56
C LYS A 89 -22.83 24.67 6.91
N LEU A 90 -22.02 23.97 7.72
CA LEU A 90 -20.71 24.45 8.18
C LEU A 90 -19.53 23.71 7.50
N SER A 91 -19.84 22.79 6.58
CA SER A 91 -18.87 21.93 5.89
C SER A 91 -17.71 22.68 5.22
N TRP A 92 -17.94 23.94 4.80
CA TRP A 92 -16.91 24.76 4.16
C TRP A 92 -15.70 25.07 5.06
N LEU A 93 -15.87 25.15 6.39
CA LEU A 93 -14.74 25.35 7.33
C LEU A 93 -13.76 24.17 7.26
N GLY A 94 -14.27 22.96 7.11
CA GLY A 94 -13.45 21.76 7.03
C GLY A 94 -12.70 21.61 5.70
N ASN A 95 -13.02 22.39 4.67
CA ASN A 95 -12.36 22.27 3.37
C ASN A 95 -10.90 22.70 3.42
N PHE A 96 -10.54 23.70 4.24
CA PHE A 96 -9.15 24.12 4.41
C PHE A 96 -8.28 23.03 5.01
N ALA A 97 -8.77 22.40 6.08
CA ALA A 97 -8.09 21.27 6.71
C ALA A 97 -7.99 20.07 5.75
N MET A 98 -9.03 19.80 4.97
CA MET A 98 -8.99 18.74 3.94
C MET A 98 -8.00 19.02 2.82
N ALA A 99 -7.89 20.26 2.35
CA ALA A 99 -6.91 20.63 1.32
C ALA A 99 -5.48 20.34 1.81
N ILE A 100 -5.19 20.66 3.08
CA ILE A 100 -3.90 20.35 3.70
C ILE A 100 -3.72 18.84 3.84
N LEU A 101 -4.72 18.10 4.34
CA LEU A 101 -4.63 16.63 4.48
C LEU A 101 -4.39 15.94 3.14
N VAL A 102 -5.11 16.35 2.09
CA VAL A 102 -4.93 15.81 0.74
C VAL A 102 -3.56 16.21 0.18
N GLY A 103 -3.13 17.46 0.36
CA GLY A 103 -1.81 17.90 -0.07
C GLY A 103 -0.68 17.10 0.59
N VAL A 104 -0.70 17.00 1.92
CA VAL A 104 0.27 16.20 2.69
C VAL A 104 0.18 14.73 2.29
N GLY A 105 -1.02 14.16 2.15
CA GLY A 105 -1.20 12.76 1.74
C GLY A 105 -0.66 12.50 0.34
N ALA A 106 -0.95 13.36 -0.63
CA ALA A 106 -0.45 13.27 -2.00
C ALA A 106 1.07 13.41 -2.05
N THR A 107 1.65 14.39 -1.36
CA THR A 107 3.11 14.56 -1.26
C THR A 107 3.75 13.38 -0.55
N THR A 108 3.14 12.82 0.49
CA THR A 108 3.67 11.64 1.21
C THR A 108 3.63 10.41 0.33
N ALA A 109 2.56 10.20 -0.44
CA ALA A 109 2.48 9.10 -1.41
C ALA A 109 3.51 9.25 -2.53
N LEU A 110 3.63 10.45 -3.11
CA LEU A 110 4.64 10.75 -4.13
C LEU A 110 6.06 10.61 -3.58
N GLY A 111 6.35 11.20 -2.42
CA GLY A 111 7.65 11.10 -1.77
C GLY A 111 7.99 9.67 -1.37
N GLY A 112 7.02 8.92 -0.87
CA GLY A 112 7.15 7.49 -0.55
C GLY A 112 7.39 6.65 -1.80
N ALA A 113 6.75 6.95 -2.93
CA ALA A 113 7.05 6.28 -4.19
C ALA A 113 8.47 6.64 -4.69
N VAL A 114 8.86 7.91 -4.68
CA VAL A 114 10.18 8.32 -5.16
C VAL A 114 11.30 7.75 -4.29
N LEU A 115 11.23 7.93 -2.97
CA LEU A 115 12.27 7.52 -2.03
C LEU A 115 12.21 6.02 -1.71
N GLY A 116 11.01 5.44 -1.67
CA GLY A 116 10.81 4.03 -1.33
C GLY A 116 10.92 3.09 -2.53
N THR A 117 10.69 3.55 -3.76
CA THR A 117 10.77 2.71 -4.95
C THR A 117 11.77 3.25 -5.97
N LEU A 118 11.53 4.42 -6.56
CA LEU A 118 12.30 4.87 -7.74
C LEU A 118 13.80 5.03 -7.46
N ILE A 119 14.18 5.70 -6.39
CA ILE A 119 15.60 5.92 -6.04
C ILE A 119 16.31 4.58 -5.74
N PRO A 120 15.78 3.72 -4.85
CA PRO A 120 16.36 2.39 -4.63
C PRO A 120 16.43 1.54 -5.90
N GLN A 121 15.42 1.60 -6.77
CA GLN A 121 15.41 0.86 -8.04
C GLN A 121 16.48 1.36 -9.01
N VAL A 122 16.69 2.68 -9.12
CA VAL A 122 17.78 3.25 -9.90
C VAL A 122 19.14 2.87 -9.31
N GLY A 123 19.28 2.91 -7.98
CA GLY A 123 20.48 2.46 -7.28
C GLY A 123 20.81 1.00 -7.56
N ALA A 124 19.82 0.10 -7.50
CA ALA A 124 19.98 -1.30 -7.83
C ALA A 124 20.39 -1.50 -9.29
N ALA A 125 19.80 -0.74 -10.22
CA ALA A 125 20.17 -0.75 -11.64
C ALA A 125 21.64 -0.34 -11.86
N ILE A 126 22.13 0.65 -11.11
CA ILE A 126 23.53 1.09 -11.16
C ILE A 126 24.46 0.02 -10.55
N ASP A 127 24.13 -0.53 -9.38
CA ASP A 127 24.99 -1.54 -8.71
C ASP A 127 25.12 -2.83 -9.51
N ALA A 128 24.08 -3.24 -10.24
CA ALA A 128 24.14 -4.45 -11.06
C ALA A 128 25.17 -4.37 -12.20
N VAL A 129 25.57 -3.16 -12.61
CA VAL A 129 26.63 -2.95 -13.61
C VAL A 129 27.94 -2.43 -12.99
N ASP A 130 28.00 -2.23 -11.67
CA ASP A 130 29.22 -1.86 -10.98
C ASP A 130 30.09 -3.09 -10.68
N PHE A 131 31.10 -3.31 -11.52
CA PHE A 131 32.04 -4.43 -11.36
C PHE A 131 33.09 -4.19 -10.27
N ARG A 132 33.18 -2.98 -9.70
CA ARG A 132 34.20 -2.64 -8.69
C ARG A 132 33.91 -3.28 -7.33
N THR A 133 32.65 -3.62 -7.07
CA THR A 133 32.17 -4.28 -5.85
C THR A 133 32.09 -5.81 -5.98
N ALA A 134 32.55 -6.39 -7.09
CA ALA A 134 32.54 -7.84 -7.29
C ALA A 134 33.67 -8.51 -6.48
N THR A 135 33.36 -8.92 -5.25
CA THR A 135 34.31 -9.61 -4.36
C THR A 135 34.49 -11.08 -4.70
N GLU A 136 33.44 -11.78 -5.18
CA GLU A 136 33.52 -13.16 -5.69
C GLU A 136 32.48 -13.38 -6.81
N GLY A 137 32.83 -14.16 -7.86
CA GLY A 137 31.88 -14.55 -8.91
C GLY A 137 31.56 -13.48 -9.98
N GLY A 138 32.55 -12.73 -10.46
CA GLY A 138 32.37 -11.66 -11.45
C GLY A 138 31.61 -12.05 -12.73
N PHE A 139 31.65 -13.32 -13.14
CA PHE A 139 30.82 -13.83 -14.24
C PHE A 139 29.32 -13.84 -13.92
N VAL A 140 28.94 -14.22 -12.69
CA VAL A 140 27.54 -14.21 -12.24
C VAL A 140 27.01 -12.77 -12.22
N LYS A 141 27.79 -11.84 -11.64
CA LYS A 141 27.41 -10.42 -11.62
C LYS A 141 27.30 -9.83 -13.03
N LEU A 142 28.17 -10.24 -13.96
CA LEU A 142 28.10 -9.82 -15.37
C LEU A 142 26.81 -10.31 -16.04
N VAL A 143 26.44 -11.57 -15.82
CA VAL A 143 25.20 -12.14 -16.36
C VAL A 143 23.98 -11.44 -15.76
N GLU A 144 23.92 -11.27 -14.45
CA GLU A 144 22.82 -10.58 -13.77
C GLU A 144 22.67 -9.13 -14.22
N GLY A 145 23.76 -8.37 -14.26
CA GLY A 145 23.79 -6.99 -14.73
C GLY A 145 23.37 -6.87 -16.20
N THR A 146 23.82 -7.79 -17.05
CA THR A 146 23.44 -7.80 -18.48
C THR A 146 21.96 -8.09 -18.66
N ILE A 147 21.43 -9.11 -17.96
CA ILE A 147 20.01 -9.46 -18.01
C ILE A 147 19.16 -8.28 -17.52
N MET A 148 19.52 -7.67 -16.39
CA MET A 148 18.75 -6.59 -15.81
C MET A 148 18.80 -5.30 -16.65
N LEU A 149 19.97 -4.92 -17.16
CA LEU A 149 20.10 -3.77 -18.06
C LEU A 149 19.32 -4.00 -19.36
N THR A 150 19.47 -5.18 -19.97
CA THR A 150 18.74 -5.54 -21.20
C THR A 150 17.23 -5.53 -20.96
N GLY A 151 16.76 -6.18 -19.89
CA GLY A 151 15.35 -6.19 -19.51
C GLY A 151 14.79 -4.78 -19.27
N THR A 152 15.56 -3.92 -18.59
CA THR A 152 15.18 -2.52 -18.34
C THR A 152 15.06 -1.73 -19.64
N VAL A 153 16.06 -1.82 -20.53
CA VAL A 153 16.06 -1.12 -21.82
C VAL A 153 14.92 -1.60 -22.72
N LEU A 154 14.70 -2.91 -22.81
CA LEU A 154 13.59 -3.49 -23.60
C LEU A 154 12.23 -3.04 -23.05
N THR A 155 12.06 -3.05 -21.72
CA THR A 155 10.82 -2.62 -21.05
C THR A 155 10.55 -1.13 -21.29
N LEU A 156 11.58 -0.27 -21.18
CA LEU A 156 11.46 1.15 -21.51
C LEU A 156 11.14 1.35 -23.00
N GLY A 157 11.75 0.57 -23.89
CA GLY A 157 11.47 0.59 -25.32
C GLY A 157 10.04 0.16 -25.69
N TYR A 158 9.39 -0.69 -24.86
CA TYR A 158 7.96 -0.98 -24.99
C TYR A 158 7.10 0.24 -24.66
N PHE A 159 7.38 0.93 -23.55
CA PHE A 159 6.64 2.12 -23.10
C PHE A 159 7.04 3.42 -23.81
N GLN A 160 8.01 3.38 -24.73
CA GLN A 160 8.37 4.54 -25.52
C GLN A 160 7.26 4.88 -26.52
N PHE A 161 6.37 5.80 -26.12
CA PHE A 161 5.29 6.34 -26.96
C PHE A 161 5.77 7.34 -28.03
N THR A 162 7.03 7.25 -28.48
CA THR A 162 7.54 8.07 -29.60
C THR A 162 7.10 7.44 -30.92
N ALA A 163 5.80 7.51 -31.20
CA ALA A 163 5.30 7.30 -32.55
C ALA A 163 5.49 8.59 -33.36
N GLY A 164 6.42 8.58 -34.31
CA GLY A 164 6.34 9.52 -35.42
C GLY A 164 4.99 9.34 -36.10
N ARG A 165 4.23 10.44 -36.25
CA ARG A 165 2.99 10.43 -37.03
C ARG A 165 3.36 10.43 -38.51
N ALA A 166 2.86 9.45 -39.27
CA ALA A 166 2.87 9.54 -40.72
C ALA A 166 1.99 10.73 -41.17
N PRO A 167 2.13 11.23 -42.42
CA PRO A 167 1.27 12.27 -42.98
C PRO A 167 -0.24 11.96 -42.93
N ASP A 168 -0.58 10.68 -42.75
CA ASP A 168 -1.93 10.12 -42.72
C ASP A 168 -2.43 9.81 -41.28
N GLY A 169 -1.78 10.35 -40.25
CA GLY A 169 -2.18 10.22 -38.84
C GLY A 169 -1.94 8.84 -38.21
N THR A 170 -1.51 7.84 -38.98
CA THR A 170 -1.16 6.51 -38.45
C THR A 170 0.19 6.54 -37.71
N PRO A 171 0.29 5.92 -36.52
CA PRO A 171 1.56 5.74 -35.82
C PRO A 171 2.49 4.87 -36.68
N LYS A 172 3.55 5.44 -37.27
CA LYS A 172 4.53 4.66 -38.02
C LYS A 172 5.75 4.46 -37.14
N ARG A 173 5.83 3.30 -36.50
CA ARG A 173 6.98 2.87 -35.70
C ARG A 173 8.01 2.23 -36.63
N ASN A 174 9.29 2.53 -36.45
CA ASN A 174 10.35 1.91 -37.23
C ASN A 174 10.45 0.41 -36.86
N ILE A 175 10.70 -0.47 -37.83
CA ILE A 175 10.62 -1.94 -37.67
C ILE A 175 11.53 -2.45 -36.52
N VAL A 176 12.71 -1.84 -36.37
CA VAL A 176 13.66 -2.15 -35.28
C VAL A 176 13.05 -1.84 -33.91
N PHE A 177 12.34 -0.71 -33.79
CA PHE A 177 11.67 -0.34 -32.54
C PHE A 177 10.46 -1.23 -32.26
N GLU A 178 9.78 -1.75 -33.27
CA GLU A 178 8.67 -2.69 -33.11
C GLU A 178 9.15 -4.03 -32.51
N GLY A 179 10.28 -4.56 -33.00
CA GLY A 179 10.91 -5.74 -32.41
C GLY A 179 11.36 -5.55 -30.96
N ILE A 180 11.97 -4.40 -30.65
CA ILE A 180 12.36 -4.04 -29.28
C ILE A 180 11.12 -3.95 -28.35
N ALA A 181 10.01 -3.36 -28.82
CA ALA A 181 8.77 -3.33 -28.05
C ALA A 181 8.25 -4.72 -27.76
N TRP A 182 8.22 -5.59 -28.77
CA TRP A 182 7.69 -6.94 -28.63
C TRP A 182 8.48 -7.74 -27.58
N LEU A 183 9.82 -7.63 -27.60
CA LEU A 183 10.66 -8.23 -26.55
C LEU A 183 10.42 -7.61 -25.17
N GLY A 184 10.24 -6.30 -25.09
CA GLY A 184 9.86 -5.62 -23.85
C GLY A 184 8.50 -6.07 -23.31
N GLN A 185 7.52 -6.26 -24.19
CA GLN A 185 6.20 -6.79 -23.85
C GLN A 185 6.29 -8.19 -23.25
N LEU A 186 7.13 -9.06 -23.82
CA LEU A 186 7.37 -10.39 -23.30
C LEU A 186 7.98 -10.33 -21.88
N PHE A 187 8.95 -9.44 -21.66
CA PHE A 187 9.55 -9.24 -20.34
C PHE A 187 8.50 -8.79 -19.32
N ILE A 188 7.66 -7.80 -19.67
CA ILE A 188 6.55 -7.34 -18.82
C ILE A 188 5.56 -8.48 -18.52
N ALA A 189 5.16 -9.25 -19.54
CA ALA A 189 4.22 -10.35 -19.37
C ALA A 189 4.76 -11.42 -18.42
N VAL A 190 6.04 -11.78 -18.53
CA VAL A 190 6.70 -12.70 -17.61
C VAL A 190 6.75 -12.13 -16.20
N THR A 191 7.20 -10.88 -16.03
CA THR A 191 7.29 -10.25 -14.70
C THR A 191 5.91 -10.15 -14.03
N LEU A 192 4.89 -9.69 -14.75
CA LEU A 192 3.52 -9.64 -14.23
C LEU A 192 2.98 -11.03 -13.91
N GLY A 193 3.30 -12.04 -14.72
CA GLY A 193 2.95 -13.44 -14.44
C GLY A 193 3.57 -13.95 -13.14
N VAL A 194 4.86 -13.67 -12.91
CA VAL A 194 5.56 -14.02 -11.66
C VAL A 194 4.95 -13.28 -10.47
N LEU A 195 4.70 -11.97 -10.59
CA LEU A 195 4.06 -11.19 -9.52
C LEU A 195 2.66 -11.71 -9.19
N PHE A 196 1.85 -12.01 -10.22
CA PHE A 196 0.52 -12.59 -10.04
C PHE A 196 0.59 -13.95 -9.34
N ALA A 197 1.48 -14.84 -9.79
CA ALA A 197 1.69 -16.13 -9.15
C ALA A 197 2.14 -15.96 -7.69
N GLY A 198 3.03 -15.01 -7.40
CA GLY A 198 3.47 -14.69 -6.04
C GLY A 198 2.33 -14.22 -5.14
N VAL A 199 1.52 -13.28 -5.60
CA VAL A 199 0.35 -12.78 -4.86
C VAL A 199 -0.68 -13.88 -4.67
N TYR A 200 -0.94 -14.70 -5.69
CA TYR A 200 -1.86 -15.82 -5.61
C TYR A 200 -1.38 -16.88 -4.61
N MET A 201 -0.10 -17.26 -4.66
CA MET A 201 0.50 -18.19 -3.68
C MET A 201 0.42 -17.61 -2.26
N ALA A 202 0.74 -16.34 -2.07
CA ALA A 202 0.64 -15.69 -0.76
C ALA A 202 -0.82 -15.71 -0.23
N ALA A 203 -1.79 -15.43 -1.10
CA ALA A 203 -3.21 -15.48 -0.74
C ALA A 203 -3.67 -16.91 -0.38
N LEU A 204 -3.26 -17.92 -1.16
CA LEU A 204 -3.54 -19.33 -0.86
C LEU A 204 -2.88 -19.78 0.44
N THR A 205 -1.61 -19.42 0.67
CA THR A 205 -0.92 -19.74 1.92
C THR A 205 -1.63 -19.09 3.11
N ALA A 206 -1.99 -17.81 3.01
CA ALA A 206 -2.76 -17.14 4.06
C ALA A 206 -4.13 -17.82 4.31
N MET A 207 -4.82 -18.28 3.25
CA MET A 207 -6.07 -19.04 3.38
C MET A 207 -5.86 -20.38 4.10
N ILE A 208 -4.81 -21.13 3.71
CA ILE A 208 -4.45 -22.41 4.32
C ILE A 208 -4.10 -22.22 5.80
N GLU A 209 -3.33 -21.19 6.14
CA GLU A 209 -2.99 -20.85 7.52
C GLU A 209 -4.25 -20.56 8.35
N ARG A 210 -5.21 -19.80 7.81
CA ARG A 210 -6.48 -19.50 8.50
C ARG A 210 -7.33 -20.74 8.70
N LEU A 211 -7.46 -21.59 7.67
CA LEU A 211 -8.19 -22.86 7.79
C LEU A 211 -7.54 -23.81 8.80
N THR A 212 -6.21 -23.93 8.75
CA THR A 212 -5.44 -24.78 9.67
C THR A 212 -5.59 -24.28 11.10
N SER A 213 -5.53 -22.97 11.31
CA SER A 213 -5.77 -22.34 12.61
C SER A 213 -7.17 -22.66 13.16
N MET A 214 -8.21 -22.59 12.32
CA MET A 214 -9.57 -22.95 12.73
C MET A 214 -9.70 -24.44 13.08
N ILE A 215 -9.13 -25.33 12.26
CA ILE A 215 -9.16 -26.77 12.51
C ILE A 215 -8.44 -27.11 13.81
N ASN A 216 -7.25 -26.55 14.03
CA ASN A 216 -6.48 -26.79 15.25
C ASN A 216 -7.21 -26.27 16.49
N PHE A 217 -7.85 -25.10 16.39
CA PHE A 217 -8.66 -24.57 17.48
C PHE A 217 -9.85 -25.48 17.81
N ILE A 218 -10.56 -26.00 16.80
CA ILE A 218 -11.67 -26.95 17.01
C ILE A 218 -11.18 -28.26 17.63
N ARG A 219 -10.04 -28.80 17.16
CA ARG A 219 -9.43 -30.02 17.73
C ARG A 219 -9.10 -29.85 19.21
N GLN A 220 -8.46 -28.73 19.56
CA GLN A 220 -8.15 -28.39 20.95
C GLN A 220 -9.42 -28.31 21.81
N MET A 221 -10.55 -27.83 21.28
CA MET A 221 -11.82 -27.79 22.01
C MET A 221 -12.46 -29.17 22.21
N ILE A 222 -12.29 -30.09 21.26
CA ILE A 222 -12.87 -31.44 21.30
C ILE A 222 -11.95 -32.42 22.07
N GLY A 223 -10.71 -32.02 22.38
CA GLY A 223 -9.76 -32.80 23.18
C GLY A 223 -8.92 -33.79 22.38
N PHE A 224 -8.70 -33.52 21.08
CA PHE A 224 -7.83 -34.27 20.17
C PHE A 224 -6.64 -33.44 19.68
#